data_AF-A0A7V2UGX4-F1
#
_entry.id   AF-A0A7V2UGX4-F1
#
_cell.length_a   1.000
_cell.length_b   1.000
_cell.length_c   1.000
_cell.angle_alpha   90.00
_cell.angle_beta   90.00
_cell.angle_gamma   90.00
#
_symmetry.space_group_name_H-M   'P 1'
#
loop_
_entity.id
_entity.type
_entity.pdbx_description
1 polymer ?
#
loop_
_entity_poly.entity_id
_entity_poly.type
_entity_poly.pdbx_seq_one_letter_code
_entity_poly.pdbx_strand_id
1 'polypeptide(L)'
;MTGALRFMVPSPVYHQRQSPTGNSSPMSLRTAIVSGQLLLAAGLAMAQDMSLPLPPLPQIAAEVVQEDRYPQRVTEFANGVRGYASLAYRQPVGFRPLTLDLYLPAVSTSKGSTGFPLLIFIHSGGWLGGDTRRNGVFTDFPATLAAMASRGYAVASVQYRLSGEAKFPAQAQDIKAA
;
A
#
# COMPACT_ATOMS: atom_id res chain seq x y z
N MET A 1 -29.27 -49.74 -3.54
CA MET A 1 -28.02 -50.53 -3.55
C MET A 1 -27.04 -49.83 -4.48
N THR A 2 -26.16 -49.01 -3.94
CA THR A 2 -25.15 -48.27 -4.71
C THR A 2 -23.94 -48.06 -3.79
N GLY A 3 -22.79 -48.59 -4.20
CA GLY A 3 -21.60 -48.72 -3.37
C GLY A 3 -20.83 -47.42 -3.17
N ALA A 4 -20.30 -47.24 -1.96
CA ALA A 4 -19.39 -46.17 -1.60
C ALA A 4 -17.93 -46.63 -1.78
N LEU A 5 -17.17 -45.93 -2.62
CA LEU A 5 -15.72 -46.10 -2.73
C LEU A 5 -15.04 -45.49 -1.49
N ARG A 6 -14.28 -46.30 -0.76
CA ARG A 6 -13.47 -45.90 0.38
C ARG A 6 -12.03 -45.72 -0.09
N PHE A 7 -11.52 -44.50 -0.09
CA PHE A 7 -10.13 -44.19 -0.40
C PHE A 7 -9.24 -44.48 0.82
N MET A 8 -8.27 -45.38 0.65
CA MET A 8 -7.24 -45.74 1.63
C MET A 8 -5.98 -44.90 1.34
N VAL A 9 -5.54 -44.10 2.31
CA VAL A 9 -4.28 -43.35 2.26
C VAL A 9 -3.19 -44.16 2.96
N PRO A 10 -2.03 -44.45 2.33
CA PRO A 10 -0.91 -45.05 3.03
C PRO A 10 0.00 -43.97 3.65
N SER A 11 0.31 -44.13 4.94
CA SER A 11 1.33 -43.35 5.66
C SER A 11 2.75 -43.83 5.30
N PRO A 12 3.72 -42.93 5.07
CA PRO A 12 5.11 -43.35 4.92
C PRO A 12 5.78 -43.62 6.27
N VAL A 13 6.53 -44.72 6.30
CA VAL A 13 7.32 -45.27 7.39
C VAL A 13 8.59 -44.45 7.62
N TYR A 14 8.86 -44.06 8.87
CA TYR A 14 10.13 -43.47 9.31
C TYR A 14 11.16 -44.59 9.55
N HIS A 15 12.28 -44.59 8.82
CA HIS A 15 13.47 -45.38 9.19
C HIS A 15 14.56 -44.45 9.72
N GLN A 16 14.94 -44.64 10.98
CA GLN A 16 16.06 -43.97 11.62
C GLN A 16 17.38 -44.74 11.40
N ARG A 17 18.42 -43.96 11.03
CA ARG A 17 19.87 -44.07 11.32
C ARG A 17 20.58 -45.42 11.16
N GLN A 18 21.69 -45.40 10.40
CA GLN A 18 23.02 -45.77 10.89
C GLN A 18 24.15 -44.93 10.22
N SER A 19 25.16 -44.56 11.01
CA SER A 19 26.56 -44.24 10.68
C SER A 19 27.38 -44.72 11.89
N PRO A 20 28.73 -44.89 11.90
CA PRO A 20 29.75 -44.63 10.87
C PRO A 20 30.89 -45.69 10.80
N THR A 21 31.64 -45.73 9.69
CA THR A 21 33.09 -46.07 9.59
C THR A 21 33.51 -45.59 8.19
N GLY A 22 34.66 -45.03 7.87
CA GLY A 22 35.95 -44.81 8.49
C GLY A 22 36.92 -44.63 7.31
N ASN A 23 37.77 -43.60 7.31
CA ASN A 23 39.23 -43.76 7.23
C ASN A 23 39.90 -42.44 6.84
N SER A 24 40.93 -42.13 7.61
CA SER A 24 41.78 -40.96 7.65
C SER A 24 43.02 -41.11 6.76
N SER A 25 43.55 -39.99 6.26
CA SER A 25 44.96 -39.81 5.89
C SER A 25 45.35 -38.32 5.95
N PRO A 26 46.64 -37.98 6.18
CA PRO A 26 46.99 -37.03 7.23
C PRO A 26 47.56 -35.67 6.78
N MET A 27 47.41 -34.70 7.68
CA MET A 27 48.39 -33.68 8.12
C MET A 27 49.10 -32.80 7.08
N SER A 28 48.75 -31.52 7.06
CA SER A 28 49.76 -30.46 6.96
C SER A 28 49.39 -29.30 7.88
N LEU A 29 49.93 -29.34 9.09
CA LEU A 29 49.93 -28.25 10.05
C LEU A 29 51.07 -27.30 9.64
N ARG A 30 50.73 -26.15 9.05
CA ARG A 30 51.68 -25.05 8.91
C ARG A 30 51.34 -23.97 9.92
N THR A 31 52.01 -24.07 11.07
CA THR A 31 52.22 -22.97 12.01
C THR A 31 52.89 -21.81 11.29
N ALA A 32 52.23 -20.67 11.22
CA ALA A 32 52.87 -19.39 10.94
C ALA A 32 52.35 -18.38 11.96
N ILE A 33 53.05 -18.32 13.10
CA ILE A 33 53.02 -17.16 13.99
C ILE A 33 53.94 -16.13 13.33
N VAL A 34 53.35 -15.04 12.83
CA VAL A 34 54.04 -13.77 12.55
C VAL A 34 53.11 -12.69 13.10
N SER A 35 53.34 -12.31 14.35
CA SER A 35 54.00 -11.06 14.74
C SER A 35 53.15 -9.84 14.35
N GLY A 36 52.56 -9.24 15.38
CA GLY A 36 51.63 -8.14 15.25
C GLY A 36 52.22 -6.87 14.65
N GLN A 37 51.38 -6.18 13.91
CA GLN A 37 51.41 -4.73 13.80
C GLN A 37 49.98 -4.24 14.00
N LEU A 38 49.72 -3.81 15.23
CA LEU A 38 48.57 -2.98 15.55
C LEU A 38 48.85 -1.59 14.93
N LEU A 39 48.45 -1.38 13.68
CA LEU A 39 48.37 -0.05 13.09
C LEU A 39 47.20 0.68 13.76
N LEU A 40 47.51 1.44 14.80
CA LEU A 40 46.63 2.43 15.38
C LEU A 40 46.48 3.58 14.38
N ALA A 41 45.63 3.38 13.36
CA ALA A 41 45.22 4.47 12.49
C ALA A 41 44.32 5.39 13.31
N ALA A 42 44.86 6.56 13.68
CA ALA A 42 44.15 7.61 14.35
C ALA A 42 42.86 7.93 13.58
N GLY A 43 41.72 7.59 14.17
CA GLY A 43 40.42 8.04 13.71
C GLY A 43 40.31 9.54 13.92
N LEU A 44 40.78 10.34 12.96
CA LEU A 44 40.26 11.70 12.79
C LEU A 44 38.84 11.52 12.24
N ALA A 45 37.89 11.36 13.15
CA ALA A 45 36.50 11.63 12.84
C ALA A 45 36.45 13.11 12.41
N MET A 46 36.42 13.33 11.09
CA MET A 46 35.92 14.59 10.54
C MET A 46 34.48 14.68 11.03
N ALA A 47 34.26 15.40 12.12
CA ALA A 47 32.95 15.88 12.48
C ALA A 47 32.55 16.83 11.34
N GLN A 48 31.92 16.28 10.31
CA GLN A 48 31.22 17.08 9.32
C GLN A 48 30.25 17.94 10.12
N ASP A 49 30.27 19.24 9.86
CA ASP A 49 29.37 20.19 10.49
C ASP A 49 27.93 19.72 10.23
N MET A 50 27.34 19.09 11.25
CA MET A 50 25.97 18.59 11.24
C MET A 50 24.99 19.71 11.59
N SER A 51 25.30 20.97 11.24
CA SER A 51 24.30 22.01 11.24
C SER A 51 23.32 21.75 10.10
N LEU A 52 22.13 21.22 10.42
CA LEU A 52 21.03 21.19 9.46
C LEU A 52 20.73 22.64 9.04
N PRO A 53 20.64 22.95 7.74
CA PRO A 53 20.33 24.30 7.29
C PRO A 53 18.99 24.73 7.88
N LEU A 54 18.93 25.96 8.40
CA LEU A 54 17.69 26.52 8.90
C LEU A 54 16.66 26.55 7.76
N PRO A 55 15.40 26.13 8.01
CA PRO A 55 14.35 26.26 7.01
C PRO A 55 14.18 27.74 6.65
N PRO A 56 13.75 28.05 5.41
CA PRO A 56 13.44 29.42 5.03
C PRO A 56 12.36 29.99 5.94
N LEU A 57 12.44 31.29 6.22
CA LEU A 57 11.40 31.97 6.99
C LEU A 57 10.05 31.88 6.26
N PRO A 58 8.93 31.71 6.98
CA PRO A 58 7.62 31.68 6.38
C PRO A 58 7.33 33.00 5.67
N GLN A 59 6.87 32.92 4.41
CA GLN A 59 6.46 34.10 3.65
C GLN A 59 5.00 34.44 3.98
N ILE A 60 4.73 35.70 4.31
CA ILE A 60 3.38 36.20 4.56
C ILE A 60 2.85 36.78 3.25
N ALA A 61 1.75 36.22 2.75
CA ALA A 61 1.10 36.73 1.53
C ALA A 61 0.46 38.10 1.80
N ALA A 62 0.44 38.97 0.78
CA ALA A 62 -0.24 40.26 0.85
C ALA A 62 -1.77 40.14 0.90
N GLU A 63 -2.30 38.97 0.50
CA GLU A 63 -3.73 38.66 0.46
C GLU A 63 -4.02 37.37 1.25
N VAL A 64 -5.30 37.16 1.57
CA VAL A 64 -5.75 35.93 2.22
C VAL A 64 -5.64 34.76 1.23
N VAL A 65 -4.69 33.86 1.45
CA VAL A 65 -4.52 32.64 0.66
C VAL A 65 -5.31 31.51 1.32
N GLN A 66 -6.39 31.06 0.67
CA GLN A 66 -7.19 29.89 1.09
C GLN A 66 -6.93 28.64 0.21
N GLU A 67 -6.01 28.74 -0.74
CA GLU A 67 -5.66 27.66 -1.64
C GLU A 67 -4.92 26.55 -0.88
N ASP A 68 -5.38 25.30 -1.03
CA ASP A 68 -4.66 24.13 -0.52
C ASP A 68 -3.43 23.85 -1.40
N ARG A 69 -2.26 24.25 -0.91
CA ARG A 69 -0.97 24.01 -1.56
C ARG A 69 -0.30 22.72 -1.10
N TYR A 70 -1.00 21.87 -0.34
CA TYR A 70 -0.46 20.60 0.06
C TYR A 70 -0.34 19.68 -1.18
N PRO A 71 0.81 19.01 -1.39
CA PRO A 71 0.99 18.18 -2.57
C PRO A 71 -0.06 17.06 -2.63
N GLN A 72 -0.65 16.89 -3.80
CA GLN A 72 -1.57 15.79 -4.09
C GLN A 72 -0.84 14.45 -3.92
N ARG A 73 -1.45 13.53 -3.17
CA ARG A 73 -0.91 12.18 -2.98
C ARG A 73 -1.27 11.32 -4.19
N VAL A 74 -0.38 11.29 -5.17
CA VAL A 74 -0.50 10.48 -6.37
C VAL A 74 0.31 9.19 -6.20
N THR A 75 -0.31 8.05 -6.47
CA THR A 75 0.31 6.73 -6.48
C THR A 75 0.22 6.15 -7.89
N GLU A 76 1.34 5.64 -8.40
CA GLU A 76 1.37 4.88 -9.65
C GLU A 76 1.10 3.39 -9.36
N PHE A 77 0.22 2.79 -10.14
CA PHE A 77 -0.12 1.37 -10.11
C PHE A 77 0.35 0.70 -11.41
N ALA A 78 0.23 -0.63 -11.47
CA ALA A 78 0.52 -1.39 -12.67
C ALA A 78 -0.25 -0.85 -13.90
N ASN A 79 0.33 -1.02 -15.09
CA ASN A 79 -0.21 -0.55 -16.36
C ASN A 79 -0.37 0.99 -16.47
N GLY A 80 0.38 1.75 -15.66
CA GLY A 80 0.39 3.23 -15.71
C GLY A 80 -0.89 3.87 -15.16
N VAL A 81 -1.64 3.14 -14.33
CA VAL A 81 -2.82 3.67 -13.65
C VAL A 81 -2.38 4.62 -12.55
N ARG A 82 -2.99 5.80 -12.49
CA ARG A 82 -2.72 6.81 -11.46
C ARG A 82 -3.84 6.84 -10.44
N GLY A 83 -3.51 6.60 -9.18
CA GLY A 83 -4.42 6.79 -8.05
C GLY A 83 -4.18 8.13 -7.37
N TYR A 84 -5.25 8.88 -7.15
CA TYR A 84 -5.29 10.13 -6.41
C TYR A 84 -6.01 9.87 -5.10
N ALA A 85 -5.26 10.00 -4.00
CA ALA A 85 -5.77 9.67 -2.68
C ALA A 85 -6.49 10.85 -2.03
N SER A 86 -7.60 10.55 -1.35
CA SER A 86 -8.26 11.45 -0.40
C SER A 86 -8.71 12.79 -1.00
N LEU A 87 -9.23 12.76 -2.23
CA LEU A 87 -9.82 13.93 -2.88
C LEU A 87 -11.12 14.31 -2.18
N ALA A 88 -11.16 15.50 -1.56
CA ALA A 88 -12.37 16.01 -0.94
C ALA A 88 -13.43 16.33 -2.00
N TYR A 89 -14.64 15.83 -1.81
CA TYR A 89 -15.78 16.12 -2.70
C TYR A 89 -16.92 16.84 -1.99
N ARG A 90 -17.00 16.72 -0.66
CA ARG A 90 -18.05 17.38 0.14
C ARG A 90 -17.59 17.58 1.58
N GLN A 91 -18.01 18.67 2.20
CA GLN A 91 -17.85 18.87 3.64
C GLN A 91 -19.16 19.37 4.25
N PRO A 92 -20.02 18.47 4.78
CA PRO A 92 -21.19 18.89 5.53
C PRO A 92 -20.78 19.67 6.79
N VAL A 93 -21.51 20.75 7.11
CA VAL A 93 -21.22 21.57 8.29
C VAL A 93 -21.26 20.72 9.56
N GLY A 94 -20.21 20.80 10.39
CA GLY A 94 -20.07 20.02 11.62
C GLY A 94 -19.54 18.60 11.44
N PHE A 95 -19.19 18.21 10.21
CA PHE A 95 -18.61 16.90 9.90
C PHE A 95 -17.22 17.04 9.30
N ARG A 96 -16.45 15.95 9.36
CA ARG A 96 -15.21 15.82 8.60
C ARG A 96 -15.46 15.98 7.09
N PRO A 97 -14.46 16.40 6.31
CA PRO A 97 -14.51 16.26 4.86
C PRO A 97 -14.77 14.82 4.45
N LEU A 98 -15.65 14.66 3.47
CA LEU A 98 -15.87 13.42 2.77
C LEU A 98 -14.99 13.41 1.54
N THR A 99 -14.23 12.33 1.40
CA THR A 99 -13.22 12.17 0.38
C THR A 99 -13.50 10.93 -0.47
N LEU A 100 -12.90 10.89 -1.65
CA LEU A 100 -12.82 9.70 -2.48
C LEU A 100 -11.38 9.44 -2.90
N ASP A 101 -11.09 8.19 -3.23
CA ASP A 101 -9.87 7.84 -3.96
C ASP A 101 -10.24 7.63 -5.44
N LEU A 102 -9.51 8.28 -6.35
CA LEU A 102 -9.76 8.23 -7.79
C LEU A 102 -8.64 7.50 -8.51
N TYR A 103 -8.98 6.48 -9.29
CA TYR A 103 -8.04 5.72 -10.11
C TYR A 103 -8.33 6.02 -11.57
N LEU A 104 -7.35 6.58 -12.27
CA LEU A 104 -7.44 6.95 -13.68
C LEU A 104 -6.62 6.00 -14.54
N PRO A 105 -7.15 5.57 -15.70
CA PRO A 105 -6.35 4.83 -16.69
C PRO A 105 -5.10 5.61 -17.09
N ALA A 106 -4.13 4.89 -17.66
CA ALA A 106 -2.92 5.51 -18.18
C ALA A 106 -3.26 6.62 -19.20
N VAL A 107 -2.41 7.64 -19.28
CA VAL A 107 -2.59 8.76 -20.22
C VAL A 107 -2.65 8.28 -21.68
N SER A 108 -1.99 7.16 -21.99
CA SER A 108 -2.01 6.52 -23.31
C SER A 108 -3.28 5.70 -23.59
N THR A 109 -4.13 5.44 -22.59
CA THR A 109 -5.36 4.66 -22.79
C THR A 109 -6.37 5.47 -23.61
N SER A 110 -6.84 4.89 -24.72
CA SER A 110 -7.86 5.51 -25.56
C SER A 110 -9.16 5.70 -24.76
N LYS A 111 -9.74 6.90 -24.86
CA LYS A 111 -10.99 7.28 -24.19
C LYS A 111 -12.01 7.73 -25.22
N GLY A 112 -13.29 7.58 -24.90
CA GLY A 112 -14.37 8.12 -25.74
C GLY A 112 -14.36 9.64 -25.78
N SER A 113 -15.19 10.22 -26.65
CA SER A 113 -15.35 11.69 -26.75
C SER A 113 -15.77 12.34 -25.43
N THR A 114 -16.48 11.61 -24.57
CA THR A 114 -16.93 12.04 -23.25
C THR A 114 -16.00 11.62 -22.10
N GLY A 115 -14.87 10.98 -22.41
CA GLY A 115 -13.93 10.48 -21.41
C GLY A 115 -14.03 8.97 -21.17
N PHE A 116 -13.61 8.53 -19.98
CA PHE A 116 -13.74 7.13 -19.54
C PHE A 116 -15.09 6.91 -18.86
N PRO A 117 -15.75 5.76 -19.05
CA PRO A 117 -16.86 5.37 -18.18
C PRO A 117 -16.41 5.33 -16.72
N LEU A 118 -17.23 5.88 -15.81
CA LEU A 118 -16.95 5.94 -14.38
C LEU A 118 -17.58 4.75 -13.65
N LEU A 119 -16.77 4.04 -12.88
CA LEU A 119 -17.21 3.06 -11.88
C LEU A 119 -17.10 3.69 -10.50
N ILE A 120 -18.22 3.74 -9.77
CA ILE A 120 -18.25 4.22 -8.38
C ILE A 120 -18.33 3.01 -7.46
N PHE A 121 -17.32 2.84 -6.61
CA PHE A 121 -17.33 1.85 -5.54
C PHE A 121 -17.86 2.47 -4.25
N ILE A 122 -18.91 1.86 -3.72
CA ILE A 122 -19.51 2.18 -2.43
C ILE A 122 -19.11 1.05 -1.49
N HIS A 123 -18.31 1.37 -0.47
CA HIS A 123 -17.87 0.35 0.46
C HIS A 123 -19.04 -0.24 1.26
N SER A 124 -18.91 -1.51 1.65
CA SER A 124 -19.84 -2.20 2.54
C SER A 124 -19.59 -1.79 4.00
N GLY A 125 -20.15 -2.54 4.95
CA GLY A 125 -19.96 -2.34 6.39
C GLY A 125 -21.25 -1.96 7.13
N GLY A 126 -22.42 -2.19 6.53
CA GLY A 126 -23.72 -1.95 7.16
C GLY A 126 -23.94 -0.50 7.57
N TRP A 127 -23.30 0.44 6.87
CA TRP A 127 -23.21 1.87 7.22
C TRP A 127 -22.42 2.16 8.49
N LEU A 128 -22.04 1.15 9.28
CA LEU A 128 -21.35 1.31 10.56
C LEU A 128 -19.84 1.56 10.39
N GLY A 129 -19.25 1.00 9.34
CA GLY A 129 -17.81 1.09 9.09
C GLY A 129 -17.46 0.87 7.63
N GLY A 130 -16.16 0.89 7.36
CA GLY A 130 -15.58 0.73 6.03
C GLY A 130 -14.81 1.97 5.58
N ASP A 131 -14.06 1.80 4.49
CA ASP A 131 -13.39 2.91 3.82
C ASP A 131 -13.16 2.67 2.32
N THR A 132 -12.48 3.60 1.66
CA THR A 132 -12.17 3.57 0.22
C THR A 132 -11.15 2.50 -0.19
N ARG A 133 -10.43 1.87 0.75
CA ARG A 133 -9.23 1.06 0.47
C ARG A 133 -9.32 -0.37 1.01
N ARG A 134 -10.41 -0.75 1.66
CA ARG A 134 -10.55 -2.08 2.25
C ARG A 134 -11.79 -2.80 1.76
N ASN A 135 -11.61 -4.08 1.49
CA ASN A 135 -12.68 -5.03 1.22
C ASN A 135 -12.34 -6.33 1.95
N GLY A 136 -13.35 -7.00 2.53
CA GLY A 136 -13.14 -8.18 3.36
C GLY A 136 -12.64 -9.43 2.63
N VAL A 137 -12.55 -9.41 1.29
CA VAL A 137 -12.19 -10.57 0.47
C VAL A 137 -10.83 -10.41 -0.22
N PHE A 138 -10.40 -9.18 -0.50
CA PHE A 138 -9.18 -8.91 -1.28
C PHE A 138 -8.02 -8.49 -0.37
N THR A 139 -6.86 -9.11 -0.57
CA THR A 139 -5.62 -8.78 0.18
C THR A 139 -5.10 -7.37 -0.14
N ASP A 140 -5.19 -6.95 -1.41
CA ASP A 140 -4.87 -5.61 -1.87
C ASP A 140 -6.04 -5.06 -2.70
N PHE A 141 -6.93 -4.37 -2.01
CA PHE A 141 -8.12 -3.82 -2.64
C PHE A 141 -7.81 -2.61 -3.54
N PRO A 142 -6.91 -1.67 -3.19
CA PRO A 142 -6.46 -0.62 -4.11
C PRO A 142 -5.93 -1.17 -5.44
N ALA A 143 -5.12 -2.24 -5.43
CA ALA A 143 -4.67 -2.89 -6.66
C ALA A 143 -5.84 -3.48 -7.48
N THR A 144 -6.88 -3.97 -6.82
CA THR A 144 -8.10 -4.47 -7.48
C THR A 144 -8.85 -3.33 -8.19
N LEU A 145 -9.00 -2.17 -7.54
CA LEU A 145 -9.60 -0.98 -8.14
C LEU A 145 -8.75 -0.45 -9.30
N ALA A 146 -7.43 -0.41 -9.13
CA ALA A 146 -6.50 -0.04 -10.19
C ALA A 146 -6.56 -1.02 -11.39
N ALA A 147 -6.74 -2.31 -11.15
CA ALA A 147 -6.92 -3.30 -12.22
C ALA A 147 -8.18 -3.02 -13.05
N MET A 148 -9.28 -2.60 -12.42
CA MET A 148 -10.47 -2.13 -13.15
C MET A 148 -10.16 -0.88 -13.96
N ALA A 149 -9.42 0.07 -13.39
CA ALA A 149 -9.04 1.28 -14.12
C ALA A 149 -8.17 0.98 -15.35
N SER A 150 -7.26 0.01 -15.25
CA SER A 150 -6.41 -0.42 -16.37
C SER A 150 -7.20 -0.97 -17.57
N ARG A 151 -8.47 -1.35 -17.37
CA ARG A 151 -9.39 -1.79 -18.43
C ARG A 151 -10.13 -0.64 -19.12
N GLY A 152 -9.76 0.62 -18.86
CA GLY A 152 -10.36 1.80 -19.50
C GLY A 152 -11.52 2.42 -18.73
N TYR A 153 -11.62 2.15 -17.43
CA TYR A 153 -12.61 2.79 -16.54
C TYR A 153 -11.92 3.86 -15.68
N ALA A 154 -12.57 5.00 -15.47
CA ALA A 154 -12.25 5.78 -14.27
C ALA A 154 -12.91 5.08 -13.07
N VAL A 155 -12.23 4.97 -11.94
CA VAL A 155 -12.79 4.32 -10.75
C VAL A 155 -12.73 5.28 -9.57
N ALA A 156 -13.87 5.59 -8.96
CA ALA A 156 -13.95 6.39 -7.75
C ALA A 156 -14.40 5.51 -6.58
N SER A 157 -13.61 5.45 -5.52
CA SER A 157 -13.97 4.76 -4.27
C SER A 157 -14.32 5.79 -3.22
N VAL A 158 -15.56 5.79 -2.73
CA VAL A 158 -16.15 6.96 -2.06
C VAL A 158 -16.33 6.73 -0.56
N GLN A 159 -15.89 7.67 0.27
CA GLN A 159 -16.32 7.77 1.68
C GLN A 159 -17.69 8.43 1.76
N TYR A 160 -18.51 8.01 2.70
CA TYR A 160 -19.73 8.69 3.12
C TYR A 160 -19.77 8.78 4.65
N ARG A 161 -20.73 9.52 5.22
CA ARG A 161 -20.90 9.54 6.69
C ARG A 161 -21.34 8.17 7.19
N LEU A 162 -20.67 7.62 8.19
CA LEU A 162 -21.08 6.37 8.84
C LEU A 162 -22.30 6.60 9.73
N SER A 163 -23.02 5.55 10.10
CA SER A 163 -24.26 5.61 10.88
C SER A 163 -24.05 6.19 12.28
N GLY A 164 -22.84 6.08 12.83
CA GLY A 164 -22.43 6.75 14.06
C GLY A 164 -22.18 8.26 13.90
N GLU A 165 -21.96 8.74 12.68
CA GLU A 165 -21.84 10.17 12.36
C GLU A 165 -23.22 10.77 12.06
N ALA A 166 -23.99 10.13 11.17
CA ALA A 166 -25.31 10.61 10.78
C ALA A 166 -26.27 9.48 10.42
N LYS A 167 -27.54 9.63 10.78
CA LYS A 167 -28.61 8.69 10.40
C LYS A 167 -28.90 8.77 8.90
N PHE A 168 -29.41 7.68 8.33
CA PHE A 168 -30.00 7.68 6.99
C PHE A 168 -31.07 8.78 6.89
N PRO A 169 -31.16 9.57 5.79
CA PRO A 169 -30.58 9.34 4.46
C PRO A 169 -29.23 10.00 4.18
N ALA A 170 -28.47 10.41 5.20
CA ALA A 170 -27.18 11.10 5.04
C ALA A 170 -26.22 10.37 4.08
N GLN A 171 -26.05 9.06 4.24
CA GLN A 171 -25.20 8.21 3.39
C GLN A 171 -25.56 8.33 1.91
N ALA A 172 -26.85 8.22 1.59
CA ALA A 172 -27.33 8.28 0.21
C ALA A 172 -27.16 9.69 -0.37
N GLN A 173 -27.33 10.73 0.43
CA GLN A 173 -27.08 12.10 0.01
C GLN A 173 -25.59 12.37 -0.23
N ASP A 174 -24.72 11.79 0.59
CA ASP A 174 -23.28 11.90 0.44
C ASP A 174 -22.81 11.20 -0.83
N ILE A 175 -23.26 9.96 -1.07
CA ILE A 175 -22.96 9.20 -2.29
C ILE A 175 -23.46 9.92 -3.55
N LYS A 176 -24.64 10.57 -3.51
CA LYS A 176 -25.16 11.36 -4.63
C LYS A 176 -24.38 12.65 -4.92
N ALA A 177 -23.63 13.14 -3.95
CA ALA A 177 -22.85 14.36 -4.09
C ALA A 177 -21.41 14.09 -4.58
N ALA A 178 -20.97 12.84 -4.51
CA ALA A 178 -19.74 12.38 -5.14
C ALA A 178 -19.95 12.18 -6.65
#